data_AF-A0A9E4UIQ1-F1
#
_entry.id   AF-A0A9E4UIQ1-F1
#
_cell.length_a   1.000
_cell.length_b   1.000
_cell.length_c   1.000
_cell.angle_alpha   90.00
_cell.angle_beta   90.00
_cell.angle_gamma   90.00
#
_symmetry.space_group_name_H-M   'P 1'
#
loop_
_entity.id
_entity.type
_entity.pdbx_description
1 polymer ?
#
loop_
_entity_poly.entity_id
_entity_poly.type
_entity_poly.pdbx_seq_one_letter_code
_entity_poly.pdbx_strand_id
1 'polypeptide(L)'
;MRHIIHADLDAFYAAVEQLDNPELAGKPVLVGGRPENRGVVATASYEAREFGVHSAMPMRTAVNRCPHGIIVPPRFGRYREKSGEVMSIFRDLTNLVESLSLDEAYLDITAVVTAGQKPLAIALDLKRRVFDETGLVLSV
;
A
#
# COMPACT_ATOMS: atom_id res chain seq x y z
N MET A 1 19.09 -19.09 12.79
CA MET A 1 18.10 -18.04 13.13
C MET A 1 17.37 -17.69 11.85
N ARG A 2 16.05 -17.46 11.88
CA ARG A 2 15.30 -17.03 10.70
C ARG A 2 15.31 -15.51 10.60
N HIS A 3 15.34 -14.99 9.38
CA HIS A 3 15.21 -13.58 9.07
C HIS A 3 14.00 -13.41 8.15
N ILE A 4 12.93 -12.82 8.70
CA ILE A 4 11.66 -12.63 8.00
C ILE A 4 11.40 -11.14 7.88
N ILE A 5 11.06 -10.68 6.68
CA ILE A 5 10.53 -9.34 6.43
C ILE A 5 9.01 -9.45 6.37
N HIS A 6 8.32 -8.53 7.05
CA HIS A 6 6.90 -8.25 6.81
C HIS A 6 6.81 -7.00 5.96
N ALA A 7 6.32 -7.11 4.74
CA ALA A 7 6.25 -6.02 3.77
C ALA A 7 4.80 -5.57 3.59
N ASP A 8 4.54 -4.26 3.68
CA ASP A 8 3.21 -3.63 3.61
C ASP A 8 3.27 -2.35 2.76
N LEU A 9 2.39 -2.21 1.74
CA LEU A 9 2.31 -1.03 0.89
C LEU A 9 1.50 0.11 1.53
N ASP A 10 2.15 1.25 1.67
CA ASP A 10 1.61 2.42 2.36
C ASP A 10 0.37 2.99 1.66
N ALA A 11 -0.76 3.00 2.37
CA ALA A 11 -2.04 3.54 1.89
C ALA A 11 -2.42 3.03 0.48
N PHE A 12 -2.14 1.75 0.21
CA PHE A 12 -2.04 1.17 -1.13
C PHE A 12 -3.07 1.64 -2.15
N TYR A 13 -4.37 1.49 -1.88
CA TYR A 13 -5.39 1.90 -2.86
C TYR A 13 -5.38 3.40 -3.14
N ALA A 14 -5.22 4.24 -2.11
CA ALA A 14 -5.15 5.68 -2.31
C ALA A 14 -3.86 6.09 -3.04
N ALA A 15 -2.74 5.44 -2.73
CA ALA A 15 -1.46 5.67 -3.41
C ALA A 15 -1.55 5.32 -4.91
N VAL A 16 -2.20 4.21 -5.27
CA VAL A 16 -2.43 3.85 -6.68
C VAL A 16 -3.32 4.88 -7.39
N GLU A 17 -4.37 5.38 -6.74
CA GLU A 17 -5.23 6.42 -7.32
C GLU A 17 -4.47 7.74 -7.51
N GLN A 18 -3.62 8.14 -6.56
CA GLN A 18 -2.78 9.35 -6.67
C GLN A 18 -1.66 9.20 -7.71
N LEU A 19 -1.11 7.99 -7.87
CA LEU A 19 -0.11 7.69 -8.89
C LEU A 19 -0.69 7.78 -10.30
N ASP A 20 -1.88 7.22 -10.53
CA ASP A 20 -2.51 7.20 -11.84
C ASP A 20 -3.19 8.53 -12.20
N ASN A 21 -3.52 9.38 -11.22
CA ASN A 21 -4.19 10.67 -11.45
C ASN A 21 -3.44 11.83 -10.75
N PRO A 22 -2.68 12.64 -11.51
CA PRO A 22 -1.94 13.79 -10.99
C PRO A 22 -2.81 14.83 -10.27
N GLU A 23 -4.12 14.91 -10.58
CA GLU A 23 -5.02 15.84 -9.90
C GLU A 23 -5.31 15.42 -8.45
N LEU A 24 -5.04 14.17 -8.07
CA LEU A 24 -5.24 13.65 -6.71
C LEU A 24 -3.98 13.76 -5.84
N ALA A 25 -2.81 14.00 -6.45
CA ALA A 25 -1.54 14.09 -5.74
C ALA A 25 -1.58 15.23 -4.69
N GLY A 26 -1.19 14.93 -3.45
CA GLY A 26 -1.18 15.89 -2.35
C GLY A 26 -2.58 16.28 -1.84
N LYS A 27 -3.64 15.58 -2.24
CA LYS A 27 -5.02 15.85 -1.81
C LYS A 27 -5.55 14.72 -0.91
N PRO A 28 -6.48 15.01 0.01
CA PRO A 28 -7.12 13.99 0.82
C PRO A 28 -8.01 13.09 -0.04
N VAL A 29 -7.57 11.86 -0.26
CA VAL A 29 -8.29 10.86 -1.07
C VAL A 29 -8.91 9.80 -0.15
N LEU A 30 -10.19 9.51 -0.38
CA LEU A 30 -10.98 8.49 0.29
C LEU A 30 -11.41 7.44 -0.72
N VAL A 31 -10.74 6.29 -0.76
CA VAL A 31 -11.16 5.18 -1.61
C VAL A 31 -12.27 4.42 -0.89
N GLY A 32 -13.42 4.24 -1.53
CA GLY A 32 -14.51 3.48 -0.93
C GLY A 32 -15.89 3.69 -1.54
N GLY A 33 -16.89 3.17 -0.85
CA GLY A 33 -18.29 3.35 -1.24
C GLY A 33 -18.81 4.74 -0.89
N ARG A 34 -19.77 5.25 -1.66
CA ARG A 34 -20.40 6.56 -1.42
C ARG A 34 -21.19 6.60 -0.11
N PRO A 35 -21.27 7.77 0.57
CA PRO A 35 -21.96 7.90 1.85
C PRO A 35 -23.46 7.66 1.76
N GLU A 36 -24.10 7.95 0.62
CA GLU A 36 -25.53 7.72 0.38
C GLU A 36 -25.90 6.23 0.41
N ASN A 37 -24.95 5.34 0.06
CA ASN A 37 -25.15 3.90 -0.02
C ASN A 37 -24.58 3.16 1.21
N ARG A 38 -24.45 3.84 2.35
CA ARG A 38 -23.82 3.30 3.57
C ARG A 38 -22.41 2.77 3.33
N GLY A 39 -21.68 3.41 2.41
CA GLY A 39 -20.31 3.05 2.09
C GLY A 39 -19.35 3.20 3.27
N VAL A 40 -18.23 2.51 3.17
CA VAL A 40 -17.10 2.58 4.11
C VAL A 40 -15.84 3.01 3.37
N VAL A 41 -14.91 3.62 4.09
CA VAL A 41 -13.55 3.90 3.61
C VAL A 41 -12.79 2.59 3.52
N ALA A 42 -12.41 2.18 2.31
CA ALA A 42 -11.50 1.06 2.10
C ALA A 42 -10.07 1.48 2.49
N THR A 43 -9.63 2.64 2.00
CA THR A 43 -8.33 3.24 2.30
C THR A 43 -8.44 4.76 2.26
N ALA A 44 -7.70 5.44 3.13
CA ALA A 44 -7.53 6.89 3.13
C ALA A 44 -6.06 7.23 2.85
N SER A 45 -5.82 8.26 2.02
CA SER A 45 -4.50 8.82 1.80
C SER A 45 -3.95 9.46 3.08
N TYR A 46 -2.64 9.72 3.13
CA TYR A 46 -2.03 10.37 4.30
C TYR A 46 -2.65 11.73 4.58
N GLU A 47 -2.94 12.52 3.54
CA GLU A 47 -3.57 13.83 3.66
C GLU A 47 -4.98 13.71 4.29
N ALA A 48 -5.72 12.65 4.00
CA ALA A 48 -7.01 12.41 4.65
C ALA A 48 -6.86 11.89 6.09
N ARG A 49 -5.81 11.12 6.39
CA ARG A 49 -5.52 10.62 7.75
C ARG A 49 -5.19 11.75 8.74
N GLU A 50 -4.66 12.88 8.27
CA GLU A 50 -4.47 14.09 9.09
C GLU A 50 -5.78 14.60 9.72
N PHE A 51 -6.92 14.37 9.05
CA PHE A 51 -8.25 14.68 9.56
C PHE A 51 -8.84 13.57 10.45
N GLY A 52 -8.02 12.59 10.82
CA GLY A 52 -8.43 11.43 11.60
C GLY A 52 -9.31 10.46 10.84
N VAL A 53 -9.29 10.46 9.50
CA VAL A 53 -9.97 9.45 8.68
C VAL A 53 -9.12 8.18 8.61
N HIS A 54 -9.74 7.00 8.68
CA HIS A 54 -9.05 5.72 8.62
C HIS A 54 -9.91 4.66 7.91
N SER A 55 -9.28 3.55 7.53
CA SER A 55 -9.96 2.40 6.93
C SER A 55 -11.08 1.86 7.84
N ALA A 56 -12.08 1.24 7.23
CA ALA A 56 -13.32 0.75 7.85
C ALA A 56 -14.21 1.84 8.50
N MET A 57 -13.82 3.12 8.46
CA MET A 57 -14.70 4.21 8.89
C MET A 57 -15.92 4.33 7.97
N PRO A 58 -17.14 4.54 8.52
CA PRO A 58 -18.29 4.88 7.68
C PRO A 58 -18.01 6.13 6.84
N MET A 59 -18.28 6.08 5.54
CA MET A 59 -17.94 7.17 4.62
C MET A 59 -18.61 8.49 5.02
N ARG A 60 -19.83 8.43 5.59
CA ARG A 60 -20.51 9.62 6.13
C ARG A 60 -19.72 10.29 7.25
N THR A 61 -19.12 9.50 8.14
CA THR A 61 -18.24 10.01 9.20
C THR A 61 -16.94 10.56 8.62
N ALA A 62 -16.37 9.90 7.62
CA ALA A 62 -15.16 10.34 6.95
C ALA A 62 -15.34 11.71 6.27
N VAL A 63 -16.42 11.90 5.53
CA VAL A 63 -16.77 13.18 4.89
C VAL A 63 -17.03 14.28 5.92
N ASN A 64 -17.65 13.96 7.05
CA ASN A 64 -17.82 14.94 8.13
C ASN A 64 -16.49 15.38 8.74
N ARG A 65 -15.51 14.47 8.85
CA ARG A 65 -14.16 14.77 9.37
C ARG A 65 -13.29 15.50 8.35
N CYS A 66 -13.41 15.13 7.08
CA CYS A 66 -12.68 15.72 5.97
C CYS A 66 -13.66 16.20 4.89
N PRO A 67 -14.28 17.39 5.05
CA PRO A 67 -15.33 17.87 4.13
C PRO A 67 -14.86 18.13 2.70
N HIS A 68 -13.55 18.28 2.50
CA HIS A 68 -12.90 18.46 1.20
C HIS A 68 -12.24 17.17 0.69
N GLY A 69 -12.48 16.04 1.36
CA GLY A 69 -11.99 14.73 0.94
C GLY A 69 -12.60 14.28 -0.38
N ILE A 70 -11.75 13.84 -1.31
CA ILE A 70 -12.14 13.38 -2.63
C ILE A 70 -12.47 11.88 -2.54
N ILE A 71 -13.73 11.53 -2.76
CA ILE A 71 -14.18 10.14 -2.75
C ILE A 71 -13.92 9.51 -4.11
N VAL A 72 -13.16 8.41 -4.13
CA VAL A 72 -12.83 7.65 -5.35
C VAL A 72 -13.40 6.24 -5.26
N PRO A 73 -14.15 5.77 -6.28
CA PRO A 73 -14.62 4.38 -6.32
C PRO A 73 -13.44 3.42 -6.55
N PRO A 74 -13.40 2.25 -5.88
CA PRO A 74 -12.25 1.36 -5.96
C PRO A 74 -12.06 0.70 -7.33
N ARG A 75 -10.82 0.74 -7.87
CA ARG A 75 -10.42 0.07 -9.11
C ARG A 75 -9.65 -1.23 -8.85
N PHE A 76 -10.31 -2.25 -8.28
CA PHE A 76 -9.67 -3.52 -7.88
C PHE A 76 -8.87 -4.25 -8.97
N GLY A 77 -9.24 -4.09 -10.25
CA GLY A 77 -8.43 -4.62 -11.36
C GLY A 77 -7.03 -4.00 -11.39
N ARG A 78 -6.95 -2.67 -11.26
CA ARG A 78 -5.70 -1.91 -11.23
C ARG A 78 -4.88 -2.21 -9.98
N TYR A 79 -5.55 -2.38 -8.84
CA TYR A 79 -4.87 -2.74 -7.59
C TYR A 79 -4.21 -4.12 -7.68
N ARG A 80 -4.85 -5.10 -8.33
CA ARG A 80 -4.23 -6.42 -8.58
C ARG A 80 -3.03 -6.34 -9.51
N GLU A 81 -3.09 -5.50 -10.53
CA GLU A 81 -1.98 -5.27 -11.46
C GLU A 81 -0.76 -4.73 -10.70
N LYS A 82 -0.95 -3.65 -9.93
CA LYS A 82 0.12 -3.06 -9.11
C LYS A 82 0.65 -3.98 -8.02
N SER A 83 -0.23 -4.75 -7.36
CA SER A 83 0.17 -5.81 -6.45
C SER A 83 1.05 -6.85 -7.15
N GLY A 84 0.68 -7.25 -8.37
CA GLY A 84 1.45 -8.20 -9.18
C GLY A 84 2.87 -7.72 -9.50
N GLU A 85 3.03 -6.44 -9.85
CA GLU A 85 4.33 -5.80 -10.06
C GLU A 85 5.20 -5.92 -8.80
N VAL A 86 4.68 -5.51 -7.63
CA VAL A 86 5.40 -5.57 -6.34
C VAL A 86 5.74 -7.00 -5.94
N MET A 87 4.79 -7.94 -6.09
CA MET A 87 5.01 -9.35 -5.78
C MET A 87 6.06 -10.00 -6.70
N SER A 88 6.25 -9.49 -7.93
CA SER A 88 7.35 -9.91 -8.79
C SER A 88 8.70 -9.50 -8.18
N ILE A 89 8.82 -8.25 -7.74
CA ILE A 89 10.03 -7.74 -7.07
C ILE A 89 10.36 -8.57 -5.82
N PHE A 90 9.33 -8.96 -5.04
CA PHE A 90 9.51 -9.81 -3.86
C PHE A 90 10.07 -11.19 -4.24
N ARG A 91 9.58 -11.78 -5.34
CA ARG A 91 10.04 -13.11 -5.81
C ARG A 91 11.45 -13.09 -6.40
N ASP A 92 11.92 -11.94 -6.89
CA ASP A 92 13.32 -11.78 -7.29
C ASP A 92 14.28 -11.85 -6.10
N LEU A 93 13.82 -11.42 -4.91
CA LEU A 93 14.61 -11.46 -3.69
C LEU A 93 14.66 -12.86 -3.07
N THR A 94 13.52 -13.56 -3.03
CA THR A 94 13.40 -14.91 -2.45
C THR A 94 12.24 -15.66 -3.08
N ASN A 95 12.37 -16.98 -3.20
CA ASN A 95 11.27 -17.84 -3.61
C ASN A 95 10.26 -18.14 -2.49
N LEU A 96 10.58 -17.76 -1.25
CA LEU A 96 9.75 -17.94 -0.06
C LEU A 96 8.97 -16.66 0.24
N VAL A 97 7.91 -16.43 -0.55
CA VAL A 97 6.99 -15.30 -0.40
C VAL A 97 5.59 -15.82 -0.05
N GLU A 98 5.03 -15.34 1.05
CA GLU A 98 3.67 -15.65 1.49
C GLU A 98 2.83 -14.36 1.48
N SER A 99 1.95 -14.23 0.48
CA SER A 99 1.05 -13.07 0.35
C SER A 99 -0.15 -13.22 1.29
N LEU A 100 -0.44 -12.17 2.06
CA LEU A 100 -1.60 -12.09 2.97
C LEU A 100 -2.77 -11.36 2.29
N SER A 101 -2.46 -10.33 1.51
CA SER A 101 -3.40 -9.45 0.83
C SER A 101 -2.79 -8.93 -0.48
N LEU A 102 -3.44 -7.93 -1.10
CA LEU A 102 -2.88 -7.26 -2.28
C LEU A 102 -1.65 -6.40 -1.95
N ASP A 103 -1.55 -5.90 -0.73
CA ASP A 103 -0.52 -4.98 -0.27
C ASP A 103 0.48 -5.59 0.72
N GLU A 104 0.20 -6.77 1.27
CA GLU A 104 1.00 -7.37 2.34
C GLU A 104 1.57 -8.75 1.98
N ALA A 105 2.82 -8.99 2.37
CA ALA A 105 3.48 -10.30 2.28
C ALA A 105 4.57 -10.51 3.34
N TYR A 106 4.79 -11.77 3.71
CA TYR A 106 6.00 -12.20 4.41
C TYR A 106 7.04 -12.73 3.42
N LEU A 107 8.30 -12.36 3.65
CA LEU A 107 9.45 -12.81 2.85
C LEU A 107 10.49 -13.45 3.76
N ASP A 108 10.86 -14.71 3.50
CA ASP A 108 11.99 -15.35 4.18
C ASP A 108 13.30 -15.03 3.46
N ILE A 109 14.12 -14.19 4.09
CA ILE A 109 15.43 -13.74 3.58
C ILE A 109 16.59 -14.46 4.26
N THR A 110 16.33 -15.55 4.99
CA THR A 110 17.35 -16.29 5.76
C THR A 110 18.51 -16.75 4.87
N ALA A 111 18.22 -17.23 3.65
CA ALA A 111 19.26 -17.66 2.71
C ALA A 111 20.16 -16.49 2.26
N VAL A 112 19.56 -15.34 1.96
CA VAL A 112 20.25 -14.12 1.51
C VAL A 112 21.15 -13.57 2.62
N VAL A 113 20.65 -13.57 3.86
CA VAL A 113 21.42 -13.16 5.04
C VAL A 113 22.57 -14.12 5.34
N THR A 114 22.33 -15.43 5.22
CA THR A 114 23.36 -16.46 5.40
C THR A 114 24.47 -16.34 4.35
N ALA A 115 24.15 -15.87 3.15
CA ALA A 115 25.11 -15.57 2.09
C ALA A 115 25.94 -14.29 2.34
N GLY A 116 25.72 -13.60 3.46
CA GLY A 116 26.54 -12.48 3.93
C GLY A 116 25.92 -11.09 3.78
N GLN A 117 24.70 -10.99 3.24
CA GLN A 117 24.01 -9.69 3.17
C GLN A 117 23.42 -9.32 4.54
N LYS A 118 23.44 -8.02 4.87
CA LYS A 118 22.85 -7.52 6.12
C LYS A 118 21.34 -7.39 5.96
N PRO A 119 20.51 -7.86 6.93
CA PRO A 119 19.05 -7.72 6.85
C PRO A 119 18.57 -6.29 6.56
N LEU A 120 19.18 -5.29 7.20
CA LEU A 120 18.86 -3.88 6.98
C LEU A 120 19.16 -3.42 5.53
N ALA A 121 20.25 -3.90 4.95
CA ALA A 121 20.60 -3.53 3.57
C ALA A 121 19.60 -4.13 2.58
N ILE A 122 19.16 -5.37 2.81
CA ILE A 122 18.11 -6.03 2.01
C ILE A 122 16.79 -5.25 2.10
N ALA A 123 16.38 -4.88 3.31
CA ALA A 123 15.15 -4.11 3.54
C ALA A 123 15.16 -2.74 2.84
N LEU A 124 16.28 -2.00 2.94
CA LEU A 124 16.43 -0.70 2.28
C LEU A 124 16.47 -0.81 0.76
N ASP A 125 17.15 -1.83 0.23
CA ASP A 125 17.17 -2.12 -1.21
C ASP A 125 15.76 -2.45 -1.72
N LEU A 126 15.03 -3.30 -0.99
CA LEU A 126 13.66 -3.68 -1.33
C LEU A 126 12.72 -2.46 -1.38
N LYS A 127 12.76 -1.59 -0.35
CA LYS A 127 11.98 -0.34 -0.33
C LYS A 127 12.30 0.54 -1.54
N ARG A 128 13.59 0.70 -1.86
CA ARG A 128 14.03 1.50 -3.00
C ARG A 128 13.52 0.91 -4.32
N ARG A 129 13.73 -0.39 -4.53
CA ARG A 129 13.28 -1.08 -5.77
C ARG A 129 11.78 -0.96 -5.98
N VAL A 130 10.98 -1.21 -4.95
CA VAL A 130 9.52 -1.06 -5.04
C VAL A 130 9.14 0.36 -5.45
N PHE A 131 9.76 1.38 -4.85
CA PHE A 131 9.50 2.77 -5.22
C PHE A 131 9.94 3.09 -6.65
N ASP A 132 11.18 2.76 -7.02
CA ASP A 132 11.75 3.10 -8.33
C ASP A 132 11.00 2.40 -9.48
N GLU A 133 10.59 1.15 -9.28
CA GLU A 133 9.95 0.33 -10.31
C GLU A 133 8.43 0.55 -10.41
N THR A 134 7.76 0.88 -9.30
CA THR A 134 6.28 0.93 -9.25
C THR A 134 5.69 2.28 -8.89
N GLY A 135 6.49 3.18 -8.30
CA GLY A 135 6.04 4.45 -7.71
C GLY A 135 5.37 4.31 -6.35
N LEU A 136 5.31 3.11 -5.77
CA LEU A 136 4.65 2.84 -4.49
C LEU A 136 5.65 2.81 -3.34
N VAL A 137 5.21 3.22 -2.16
CA VAL A 137 6.03 3.20 -0.94
C VAL A 137 5.77 1.92 -0.16
N LEU A 138 6.85 1.27 0.26
CA LEU A 138 6.82 0.05 1.05
C LEU A 138 7.30 0.29 2.48
N SER A 139 6.59 -0.26 3.45
CA SER A 139 7.01 -0.38 4.85
C SER A 139 7.44 -1.83 5.15
N VAL A 140 8.52 -1.98 5.93
CA VAL A 140 9.15 -3.26 6.29
C VAL A 140 9.67 -3.27 7.72
#